data_AF-A0AAW1U9S2-F1
#
_entry.id   AF-A0AAW1U9S2-F1
#
_cell.length_a   1.000
_cell.length_b   1.000
_cell.length_c   1.000
_cell.angle_alpha   90.00
_cell.angle_beta   90.00
_cell.angle_gamma   90.00
#
_symmetry.space_group_name_H-M   'P 1'
#
loop_
_entity.id
_entity.type
_entity.pdbx_description
1 polymer ?
#
loop_
_entity_poly.entity_id
_entity_poly.type
_entity_poly.pdbx_seq_one_letter_code
_entity_poly.pdbx_strand_id
1 'polypeptide(L)'
;MRASLRPRILAEKVAEVVRTTLGDHLVKLDGQVSELQSQVASNREEMRELKMKLNYFEQNHKLKQLRLNGLREETDENLSKRVQETLSKKMKIREISIENCYRMKIRSNNGQKPRPLVIQFTSIKTRNEVFHKKKLLKGSVLVITEELTKSNYELLQLGNGKVGMKDAWHEKEKFLLSLRVKFIM
;
A
#
# COMPACT_ATOMS: atom_id res chain seq x y z
N MET A 1 -20.12 -68.30 -43.78
CA MET A 1 -20.03 -66.82 -43.82
C MET A 1 -20.49 -66.14 -42.50
N ARG A 2 -20.14 -66.68 -41.30
CA ARG A 2 -20.60 -66.17 -39.99
C ARG A 2 -19.48 -65.90 -38.96
N ALA A 3 -18.21 -66.17 -39.27
CA ALA A 3 -17.10 -66.07 -38.32
C ALA A 3 -16.57 -64.63 -38.10
N SER A 4 -16.74 -63.72 -39.07
CA SER A 4 -16.24 -62.35 -39.01
C SER A 4 -17.11 -61.38 -38.20
N LEU A 5 -18.31 -61.79 -37.78
CA LEU A 5 -19.28 -60.90 -37.12
C LEU A 5 -18.99 -60.71 -35.62
N ARG A 6 -18.42 -61.71 -34.94
CA ARG A 6 -18.20 -61.67 -33.47
C ARG A 6 -17.12 -60.67 -33.02
N PRO A 7 -15.93 -60.59 -33.65
CA PRO A 7 -14.91 -59.61 -33.27
C PRO A 7 -15.39 -58.17 -33.51
N ARG A 8 -16.19 -57.95 -34.55
CA ARG A 8 -16.77 -56.64 -34.88
C ARG A 8 -17.77 -56.17 -33.82
N ILE A 9 -18.69 -57.05 -33.40
CA ILE A 9 -19.66 -56.75 -32.32
C ILE A 9 -18.93 -56.45 -30.99
N LEU A 10 -17.85 -57.18 -30.69
CA LEU A 10 -17.06 -56.93 -29.49
C LEU A 10 -16.35 -55.57 -29.56
N ALA A 11 -15.73 -55.23 -30.68
CA ALA A 11 -15.09 -53.94 -30.89
C ALA A 11 -16.08 -52.77 -30.79
N GLU A 12 -17.30 -52.92 -31.33
CA GLU A 12 -18.36 -51.91 -31.23
C GLU A 12 -18.80 -51.69 -29.77
N LYS A 13 -18.97 -52.76 -28.99
CA LYS A 13 -19.29 -52.67 -27.55
C LYS A 13 -18.17 -52.03 -26.73
N VAL A 14 -16.91 -52.40 -27.00
CA VAL A 14 -15.76 -51.78 -26.32
C VAL A 14 -15.68 -50.30 -26.66
N ALA A 15 -15.86 -49.93 -27.94
CA ALA A 15 -15.87 -48.54 -28.35
C ALA A 15 -17.02 -47.74 -27.72
N GLU A 16 -18.20 -48.34 -27.54
CA GLU A 16 -19.32 -47.74 -26.83
C GLU A 16 -18.99 -47.46 -25.36
N VAL A 17 -18.49 -48.47 -24.62
CA VAL A 17 -18.10 -48.32 -23.21
C VAL A 17 -17.00 -47.29 -23.03
N VAL A 18 -16.02 -47.23 -23.94
CA VAL A 18 -14.96 -46.21 -23.90
C VAL A 18 -15.53 -44.82 -24.14
N ARG A 19 -16.43 -44.66 -25.13
CA ARG A 19 -17.09 -43.36 -25.40
C ARG A 19 -17.91 -42.87 -24.22
N THR A 20 -18.67 -43.75 -23.57
CA THR A 20 -19.48 -43.37 -22.39
C THR A 20 -18.58 -42.99 -21.22
N THR A 21 -17.59 -43.83 -20.89
CA THR A 21 -16.65 -43.56 -19.77
C THR A 21 -15.88 -42.26 -19.99
N LEU A 22 -15.43 -42.01 -21.23
CA LEU A 22 -14.73 -40.76 -21.57
C LEU A 22 -15.68 -39.55 -21.48
N GLY A 23 -16.92 -39.70 -21.95
CA GLY A 23 -17.96 -38.67 -21.82
C GLY A 23 -18.23 -38.32 -20.36
N ASP A 24 -18.40 -39.32 -19.49
CA ASP A 24 -18.63 -39.13 -18.05
C ASP A 24 -17.45 -38.43 -17.38
N HIS A 25 -16.21 -38.81 -17.74
CA HIS A 25 -15.01 -38.15 -17.25
C HIS A 25 -14.89 -36.71 -17.74
N LEU A 26 -15.24 -36.42 -19.00
CA LEU A 26 -15.24 -35.06 -19.54
C LEU A 26 -16.26 -34.17 -18.83
N VAL A 27 -17.48 -34.67 -18.60
CA VAL A 27 -18.51 -33.94 -17.83
C VAL A 27 -18.03 -33.68 -16.40
N LYS A 28 -17.41 -34.67 -15.76
CA LYS A 28 -16.86 -34.50 -14.41
C LYS A 28 -15.73 -33.48 -14.38
N LEU A 29 -14.81 -33.51 -15.35
CA LEU A 29 -13.71 -32.54 -15.46
C LEU A 29 -14.23 -31.13 -15.73
N ASP A 30 -15.21 -30.98 -16.62
CA ASP A 30 -15.83 -29.69 -16.92
C ASP A 30 -16.52 -29.09 -15.68
N GLY A 31 -17.22 -29.93 -14.91
CA GLY A 31 -17.79 -29.56 -13.62
C GLY A 31 -16.72 -29.10 -12.62
N GLN A 32 -15.60 -29.81 -12.53
CA GLN A 32 -14.47 -29.42 -11.68
C GLN A 32 -13.82 -28.11 -12.13
N VAL A 33 -13.66 -27.89 -13.43
CA VAL A 33 -13.10 -26.65 -13.98
C VAL A 33 -14.01 -25.46 -13.66
N SER A 34 -15.32 -25.62 -13.85
CA SER A 34 -16.30 -24.56 -13.54
C SER A 34 -16.30 -24.21 -12.05
N GLU A 35 -16.28 -25.21 -11.17
CA GLU A 35 -16.20 -25.02 -9.72
C GLU A 35 -14.90 -24.30 -9.32
N LEU A 36 -13.75 -24.74 -9.83
CA LEU A 36 -12.46 -24.11 -9.56
C LEU A 36 -12.42 -22.66 -10.06
N GLN A 37 -13.01 -22.37 -11.22
CA GLN A 37 -13.11 -21.00 -11.74
C GLN A 37 -13.94 -20.10 -10.82
N SER A 38 -15.06 -20.60 -10.32
CA SER A 38 -15.91 -19.89 -9.34
C SER A 38 -15.14 -19.59 -8.05
N GLN A 39 -14.45 -20.59 -7.50
CA GLN A 39 -13.62 -20.43 -6.29
C GLN A 39 -12.48 -19.42 -6.50
N VAL A 40 -11.80 -19.46 -7.66
CA VAL A 40 -10.75 -18.49 -7.99
C VAL A 40 -11.31 -17.07 -8.07
N ALA A 41 -12.50 -16.89 -8.63
CA ALA A 41 -13.15 -15.57 -8.69
C ALA A 41 -13.50 -15.06 -7.28
N SER A 42 -14.11 -15.90 -6.44
CA SER A 42 -14.46 -15.56 -5.06
C SER A 42 -13.22 -15.20 -4.25
N ASN A 43 -12.19 -16.05 -4.28
CA ASN A 43 -10.94 -15.83 -3.55
C ASN A 43 -10.25 -14.53 -3.97
N ARG A 44 -10.28 -14.17 -5.27
CA ARG A 44 -9.71 -12.91 -5.76
C ARG A 44 -10.44 -11.70 -5.18
N GLU A 45 -11.75 -11.76 -5.05
CA GLU A 45 -12.54 -10.68 -4.48
C GLU A 45 -12.27 -10.53 -2.98
N GLU A 46 -12.25 -11.63 -2.23
CA GLU A 46 -11.88 -11.62 -0.82
C GLU A 46 -10.46 -11.07 -0.60
N MET A 47 -9.50 -11.48 -1.43
CA MET A 47 -8.14 -10.93 -1.39
C MET A 47 -8.12 -9.43 -1.66
N ARG A 48 -8.98 -8.93 -2.55
CA ARG A 48 -9.10 -7.50 -2.85
C ARG A 48 -9.62 -6.74 -1.64
N GLU A 49 -10.69 -7.23 -1.01
CA GLU A 49 -11.25 -6.64 0.20
C GLU A 49 -10.27 -6.62 1.36
N LEU A 50 -9.58 -7.73 1.60
CA LEU A 50 -8.58 -7.83 2.66
C LEU A 50 -7.44 -6.84 2.45
N LYS A 51 -6.95 -6.68 1.21
CA LYS A 51 -5.93 -5.68 0.89
C LYS A 51 -6.40 -4.25 1.17
N MET A 52 -7.66 -3.92 0.85
CA MET A 52 -8.23 -2.60 1.15
C MET A 52 -8.32 -2.35 2.66
N LYS A 53 -8.85 -3.32 3.42
CA LYS A 53 -8.96 -3.24 4.88
C LYS A 53 -7.59 -3.12 5.54
N LEU A 54 -6.61 -3.91 5.09
CA LEU A 54 -5.24 -3.83 5.59
C LEU A 54 -4.62 -2.45 5.35
N ASN A 55 -4.76 -1.91 4.15
CA ASN A 55 -4.27 -0.57 3.83
C ASN A 55 -4.94 0.51 4.70
N TYR A 56 -6.25 0.38 4.96
CA TYR A 56 -6.98 1.27 5.86
C TYR A 56 -6.42 1.24 7.28
N PHE A 57 -6.25 0.05 7.86
CA PHE A 57 -5.69 -0.08 9.21
C PHE A 57 -4.24 0.42 9.30
N GLU A 58 -3.41 0.10 8.31
CA GLU A 58 -2.02 0.59 8.26
C GLU A 58 -1.98 2.12 8.14
N GLN A 59 -2.80 2.71 7.28
CA GLN A 59 -2.86 4.17 7.12
C GLN A 59 -3.36 4.85 8.40
N ASN A 60 -4.34 4.26 9.10
CA ASN A 60 -4.84 4.75 10.37
C ASN A 60 -3.74 4.78 11.44
N HIS A 61 -2.93 3.73 11.52
CA HIS A 61 -1.76 3.70 12.39
C HIS A 61 -0.75 4.80 12.02
N LYS A 62 -0.51 5.02 10.71
CA LYS A 62 0.38 6.07 10.20
C LYS A 62 -0.17 7.50 10.39
N LEU A 63 -1.44 7.71 10.74
CA LEU A 63 -1.99 9.06 10.98
C LEU A 63 -1.26 9.80 12.10
N LYS A 64 -0.74 9.08 13.10
CA LYS A 64 0.07 9.65 14.17
C LYS A 64 1.55 9.79 13.81
N GLN A 65 1.94 9.52 12.57
CA GLN A 65 3.34 9.47 12.17
C GLN A 65 3.68 10.57 11.15
N LEU A 66 4.92 11.06 11.24
CA LEU A 66 5.54 11.90 10.21
C LEU A 66 6.91 11.36 9.87
N ARG A 67 7.34 11.64 8.65
CA ARG A 67 8.70 11.35 8.21
C ARG A 67 9.56 12.61 8.27
N LEU A 68 10.72 12.50 8.90
CA LEU A 68 11.72 13.56 8.98
C LEU A 68 12.96 13.15 8.16
N ASN A 69 13.41 14.03 7.28
CA ASN A 69 14.61 13.86 6.49
C ASN A 69 15.65 14.93 6.87
N GLY A 70 16.93 14.61 6.72
CA GLY A 70 18.04 15.57 6.86
C GLY A 70 18.59 15.77 8.27
N LEU A 71 18.05 15.08 9.29
CA LEU A 71 18.65 15.06 10.62
C LEU A 71 19.93 14.20 10.57
N ARG A 72 21.10 14.78 10.88
CA ARG A 72 22.38 14.07 10.88
C ARG A 72 22.36 12.87 11.82
N GLU A 73 23.13 11.83 11.52
CA GLU A 73 23.28 10.67 12.40
C GLU A 73 24.44 10.91 13.36
N GLU A 74 24.24 10.56 14.63
CA GLU A 74 25.25 10.63 15.67
C GLU A 74 25.33 9.27 16.38
N THR A 75 26.51 8.91 16.85
CA THR A 75 26.73 7.71 17.66
C THR A 75 26.07 7.90 19.03
N ASP A 76 25.36 6.87 19.51
CA ASP A 76 24.69 6.87 20.82
C ASP A 76 23.65 8.00 20.99
N GLU A 77 22.88 8.30 19.93
CA GLU A 77 21.86 9.35 19.98
C GLU A 77 20.58 8.92 20.73
N ASN A 78 20.14 9.71 21.72
CA ASN A 78 18.75 9.65 22.17
C ASN A 78 17.86 10.35 21.13
N LEU A 79 17.44 9.56 20.16
CA LEU A 79 16.75 10.00 18.96
C LEU A 79 15.46 10.80 19.26
N SER A 80 14.64 10.32 20.19
CA SER A 80 13.39 10.99 20.58
C SER A 80 13.66 12.37 21.18
N LYS A 81 14.58 12.45 22.15
CA LYS A 81 14.95 13.72 22.80
C LYS A 81 15.52 14.72 21.79
N ARG A 82 16.41 14.26 20.92
CA ARG A 82 17.04 15.09 19.89
C ARG A 82 16.01 15.65 18.90
N VAL A 83 15.07 14.82 18.46
CA VAL A 83 13.98 15.26 17.58
C VAL A 83 13.07 16.26 18.29
N GLN A 84 12.71 16.01 19.55
CA GLN A 84 11.92 16.95 20.36
C GLN A 84 12.60 18.32 20.45
N GLU A 85 13.85 18.36 20.89
CA GLU A 85 14.61 19.61 21.04
C GLU A 85 14.75 20.36 19.71
N THR A 86 15.08 19.63 18.64
CA THR A 86 15.26 20.21 17.29
C THR A 86 13.97 20.83 16.77
N LEU A 87 12.85 20.10 16.87
CA LEU A 87 11.56 20.55 16.37
C LEU A 87 10.97 21.65 17.26
N SER A 88 11.01 21.50 18.58
CA SER A 88 10.54 22.52 19.53
C SER A 88 11.25 23.86 19.32
N LYS A 89 12.58 23.83 19.16
CA LYS A 89 13.39 25.03 18.90
C LYS A 89 13.07 25.66 17.54
N LYS A 90 13.05 24.88 16.46
CA LYS A 90 12.82 25.42 15.10
C LYS A 90 11.38 25.84 14.84
N MET A 91 10.41 25.18 15.46
CA MET A 91 8.99 25.41 15.21
C MET A 91 8.30 26.26 16.28
N LYS A 92 9.01 26.58 17.38
CA LYS A 92 8.44 27.31 18.53
C LYS A 92 7.20 26.59 19.09
N ILE A 93 7.32 25.27 19.28
CA ILE A 93 6.29 24.43 19.92
C ILE A 93 6.83 24.09 21.31
N ARG A 94 6.04 24.33 22.36
CA ARG A 94 6.49 24.16 23.74
C ARG A 94 6.67 22.70 24.11
N GLU A 95 5.70 21.86 23.76
CA GLU A 95 5.70 20.44 24.14
C GLU A 95 5.41 19.56 22.94
N ILE A 96 6.44 18.84 22.49
CA ILE A 96 6.31 17.80 21.48
C ILE A 96 6.41 16.45 22.19
N SER A 97 5.28 15.77 22.35
CA SER A 97 5.24 14.43 22.92
C SER A 97 5.42 13.38 21.82
N ILE A 98 6.52 12.63 21.91
CA ILE A 98 6.88 11.55 20.98
C ILE A 98 6.67 10.23 21.70
N GLU A 99 5.90 9.33 21.08
CA GLU A 99 5.67 7.98 21.56
C GLU A 99 6.80 7.05 21.12
N ASN A 100 7.21 7.15 19.85
CA ASN A 100 8.29 6.34 19.30
C ASN A 100 9.00 7.11 18.18
N CYS A 101 10.29 6.82 17.98
CA CYS A 101 11.13 7.49 17.00
C CYS A 101 12.21 6.53 16.53
N TYR A 102 12.29 6.29 15.21
CA TYR A 102 13.28 5.36 14.68
C TYR A 102 13.76 5.75 13.28
N ARG A 103 15.00 5.37 12.98
CA ARG A 103 15.60 5.50 11.64
C ARG A 103 15.09 4.38 10.74
N MET A 104 14.79 4.71 9.50
CA MET A 104 14.54 3.71 8.48
C MET A 104 15.83 2.98 8.11
N LYS A 105 15.74 1.67 7.86
CA LYS A 105 16.92 0.86 7.49
C LYS A 105 17.53 1.27 6.13
N ILE A 106 16.72 1.83 5.23
CA ILE A 106 17.14 2.18 3.88
C ILE A 106 17.88 3.52 3.90
N ARG A 107 19.13 3.51 3.40
CA ARG A 107 19.90 4.73 3.11
C ARG A 107 19.44 5.29 1.77
N SER A 108 19.13 6.58 1.74
CA SER A 108 18.97 7.31 0.48
C SER A 108 20.36 7.61 -0.10
N ASN A 109 20.48 7.57 -1.43
CA ASN A 109 21.66 8.04 -2.18
C ASN A 109 23.00 7.43 -1.72
N ASN A 110 23.15 6.10 -1.77
CA ASN A 110 24.41 5.38 -1.49
C ASN A 110 25.10 5.77 -0.16
N GLY A 111 24.33 6.21 0.84
CA GLY A 111 24.86 6.59 2.16
C GLY A 111 25.38 8.03 2.29
N GLN A 112 25.26 8.85 1.24
CA GLN A 112 25.64 10.28 1.31
C GLN A 112 24.67 11.12 2.15
N LYS A 113 23.40 10.70 2.25
CA LYS A 113 22.37 11.41 3.01
C LYS A 113 22.04 10.66 4.31
N PRO A 114 21.77 11.37 5.42
CA PRO A 114 21.29 10.74 6.64
C PRO A 114 20.02 9.94 6.40
N ARG A 115 19.86 8.80 7.09
CA ARG A 115 18.67 7.96 6.98
C ARG A 115 17.42 8.73 7.42
N PRO A 116 16.32 8.65 6.65
CA PRO A 116 15.04 9.18 7.08
C PRO A 116 14.59 8.60 8.43
N LEU A 117 13.84 9.39 9.15
CA LEU A 117 13.26 9.08 10.45
C LEU A 117 11.76 8.98 10.34
N VAL A 118 11.16 8.04 11.08
CA VAL A 118 9.73 8.04 11.37
C VAL A 118 9.55 8.49 12.81
N ILE A 119 8.69 9.49 13.00
CA ILE A 119 8.33 10.05 14.29
C ILE A 119 6.87 9.70 14.54
N GLN A 120 6.59 8.92 15.59
CA GLN A 120 5.26 8.64 16.08
C GLN A 120 4.94 9.56 17.26
N PHE A 121 3.88 10.34 17.12
CA PHE A 121 3.39 11.25 18.16
C PHE A 121 2.36 10.54 19.01
N THR A 122 2.30 10.89 20.30
CA THR A 122 1.26 10.39 21.21
C THR A 122 -0.15 10.81 20.77
N SER A 123 -0.27 11.99 20.15
CA SER A 123 -1.55 12.52 19.66
C SER A 123 -1.48 13.02 18.21
N ILE A 124 -2.59 12.84 17.49
CA ILE A 124 -2.79 13.43 16.15
C ILE A 124 -2.75 14.96 16.20
N LYS A 125 -3.15 15.57 17.33
CA LYS A 125 -3.12 17.03 17.53
C LYS A 125 -1.69 17.56 17.48
N THR A 126 -0.77 16.96 18.25
CA THR A 126 0.66 17.33 18.24
C THR A 126 1.28 17.10 16.87
N ARG A 127 1.00 15.94 16.26
CA ARG A 127 1.42 15.62 14.90
C ARG A 127 1.00 16.70 13.90
N ASN A 128 -0.26 17.10 13.93
CA ASN A 128 -0.80 18.11 13.02
C ASN A 128 -0.17 19.47 13.28
N GLU A 129 0.02 19.88 14.53
CA GLU A 129 0.70 21.14 14.83
C GLU A 129 2.11 21.20 14.22
N VAL A 130 2.89 20.13 14.40
CA VAL A 130 4.22 19.98 13.79
C VAL A 130 4.14 20.06 12.26
N PHE A 131 3.20 19.33 11.66
CA PHE A 131 3.05 19.31 10.20
C PHE A 131 2.66 20.67 9.62
N HIS A 132 1.76 21.42 10.25
CA HIS A 132 1.35 22.75 9.79
C HIS A 132 2.46 23.80 9.96
N LYS A 133 3.30 23.65 11.00
CA LYS A 133 4.46 24.51 11.26
C LYS A 133 5.71 24.13 10.45
N LYS A 134 5.68 23.06 9.63
CA LYS A 134 6.83 22.63 8.79
C LYS A 134 7.36 23.72 7.86
N LYS A 135 6.54 24.72 7.51
CA LYS A 135 6.98 25.90 6.74
C LYS A 135 8.11 26.69 7.42
N LEU A 136 8.24 26.61 8.74
CA LEU A 136 9.33 27.23 9.52
C LEU A 136 10.68 26.51 9.34
N LEU A 137 10.67 25.31 8.74
CA LEU A 137 11.89 24.58 8.38
C LEU A 137 12.47 25.02 7.02
N LYS A 138 11.79 25.89 6.27
CA LYS A 138 12.29 26.43 5.01
C LYS A 138 13.66 27.08 5.22
N GLY A 139 14.59 26.81 4.30
CA GLY A 139 15.98 27.25 4.40
C GLY A 139 16.86 26.36 5.29
N SER A 140 16.30 25.34 5.95
CA SER A 140 17.07 24.30 6.63
C SER A 140 17.16 23.02 5.80
N VAL A 141 18.09 22.13 6.17
CA VAL A 141 18.21 20.79 5.58
C VAL A 141 17.09 19.84 6.01
N LEU A 142 16.26 20.23 6.99
CA LEU A 142 15.21 19.38 7.54
C LEU A 142 13.95 19.44 6.68
N VAL A 143 13.43 18.28 6.30
CA VAL A 143 12.20 18.16 5.52
C VAL A 143 11.24 17.20 6.21
N ILE A 144 10.00 17.66 6.44
CA ILE A 144 8.93 16.86 7.01
C ILE A 144 7.89 16.52 5.95
N THR A 145 7.56 15.24 5.83
CA THR A 145 6.50 14.72 4.96
C THR A 145 5.53 13.86 5.76
N GLU A 146 4.33 13.64 5.22
CA GLU A 146 3.42 12.65 5.80
C GLU A 146 4.02 11.25 5.64
N GLU A 147 3.69 10.36 6.57
CA GLU A 147 3.94 8.94 6.46
C GLU A 147 2.70 8.28 5.86
N LEU A 148 2.85 7.70 4.66
CA LEU A 148 1.75 7.09 3.91
C LEU A 148 2.04 5.61 3.64
N THR A 149 0.99 4.82 3.44
CA THR A 149 1.16 3.49 2.85
C THR A 149 1.67 3.60 1.41
N LYS A 150 2.21 2.53 0.86
CA LYS A 150 2.70 2.50 -0.52
C LYS A 150 1.60 2.91 -1.51
N SER A 151 0.42 2.31 -1.39
CA SER A 151 -0.73 2.61 -2.25
C SER A 151 -1.13 4.09 -2.18
N ASN A 152 -1.18 4.67 -0.98
CA ASN A 152 -1.57 6.07 -0.81
C ASN A 152 -0.48 7.04 -1.31
N TYR A 153 0.79 6.67 -1.15
CA TYR A 153 1.90 7.44 -1.71
C TYR A 153 1.87 7.42 -3.25
N GLU A 154 1.63 6.28 -3.87
CA GLU A 154 1.49 6.15 -5.33
C GLU A 154 0.33 6.99 -5.85
N LEU A 155 -0.84 6.95 -5.18
CA LEU A 155 -1.96 7.82 -5.49
C LEU A 155 -1.60 9.30 -5.40
N LEU A 156 -0.82 9.69 -4.37
CA LEU A 156 -0.31 11.05 -4.24
C LEU A 156 0.62 11.45 -5.38
N GLN A 157 1.53 10.58 -5.80
CA GLN A 157 2.40 10.87 -6.95
C GLN A 157 1.59 11.00 -8.25
N LEU A 158 0.59 10.14 -8.47
CA LEU A 158 -0.30 10.22 -9.62
C LEU A 158 -1.10 11.53 -9.63
N GLY A 159 -1.64 11.96 -8.48
CA GLY A 159 -2.33 13.24 -8.35
C GLY A 159 -1.40 14.43 -8.60
N ASN A 160 -0.20 14.41 -8.01
CA ASN A 160 0.82 15.44 -8.23
C ASN A 160 1.20 15.58 -9.71
N GLY A 161 1.30 14.47 -10.44
CA GLY A 161 1.59 14.48 -11.88
C GLY A 161 0.47 15.09 -12.73
N LYS A 162 -0.79 15.05 -12.26
CA LYS A 162 -1.96 15.54 -13.00
C LYS A 162 -2.32 16.99 -12.70
N VAL A 163 -2.37 17.38 -11.42
CA VAL A 163 -2.85 18.72 -11.00
C VAL A 163 -1.74 19.57 -10.37
N GLY A 164 -0.56 19.01 -10.12
CA GLY A 164 0.54 19.69 -9.46
C GLY A 164 0.48 19.58 -7.92
N MET A 165 1.66 19.70 -7.29
CA MET A 165 1.86 19.47 -5.85
C MET A 165 1.10 20.43 -4.93
N LYS A 166 0.66 21.59 -5.43
CA LYS A 166 -0.12 22.55 -4.64
C LYS A 166 -1.59 22.19 -4.56
N ASP A 167 -2.06 21.42 -5.53
CA ASP A 167 -3.47 21.11 -5.73
C ASP A 167 -3.77 19.61 -5.48
N ALA A 168 -2.77 18.81 -5.08
CA ALA A 168 -2.95 17.44 -4.61
C ALA A 168 -2.41 17.28 -3.18
N TRP A 169 -3.28 16.88 -2.24
CA TRP A 169 -2.88 16.60 -0.87
C TRP A 169 -3.68 15.44 -0.26
N HIS A 170 -3.12 14.89 0.82
CA HIS A 170 -3.76 13.86 1.63
C HIS A 170 -4.16 14.48 2.97
N GLU A 171 -5.41 14.27 3.41
CA GLU A 171 -5.86 14.66 4.75
C GLU A 171 -6.59 13.51 5.42
N LYS A 172 -6.06 13.08 6.58
CA LYS A 172 -6.65 12.19 7.59
C LYS A 172 -7.12 10.80 7.14
N GLU A 173 -7.32 10.55 5.84
CA GLU A 173 -7.78 9.31 5.18
C GLU A 173 -8.20 9.56 3.71
N LYS A 174 -8.34 10.83 3.29
CA LYS A 174 -8.86 11.19 1.97
C LYS A 174 -7.77 11.79 1.10
N PHE A 175 -7.72 11.32 -0.15
CA PHE A 175 -7.02 11.99 -1.21
C PHE A 175 -7.88 13.13 -1.74
N LEU A 176 -7.38 14.36 -1.68
CA LEU A 176 -8.10 15.55 -2.08
C LEU A 176 -7.34 16.23 -3.24
N LEU A 177 -8.09 16.47 -4.31
CA LEU A 177 -7.63 17.26 -5.46
C LEU A 177 -8.35 18.62 -5.42
N SER A 178 -7.60 19.71 -5.38
CA SER A 178 -8.13 21.04 -5.66
C SER A 178 -8.39 21.15 -7.15
N LEU A 179 -9.62 20.89 -7.57
CA LEU A 179 -10.07 21.23 -8.91
C LEU A 179 -10.29 22.75 -8.96
N ARG A 180 -9.24 23.50 -9.27
CA ARG A 180 -9.43 24.88 -9.74
C ARG A 180 -9.95 24.79 -11.18
N VAL A 181 -11.26 24.81 -11.34
CA VAL A 181 -11.87 25.03 -12.65
C VAL A 181 -11.47 26.45 -13.09
N LYS A 182 -10.44 26.55 -13.94
CA LYS A 182 -10.20 27.77 -14.69
C LYS A 182 -11.29 27.84 -15.76
N PHE A 183 -12.36 28.58 -15.49
CA PHE A 183 -13.21 29.08 -16.56
C PHE A 183 -12.32 29.97 -17.43
N ILE A 184 -11.96 29.47 -18.62
CA ILE A 184 -11.45 30.30 -19.70
C ILE A 184 -12.71 30.97 -20.27
N MET A 185 -12.90 32.25 -19.98
CA MET A 185 -13.77 33.14 -20.77
C MET A 185 -13.02 33.59 -22.01
#